data_AF-A0A661F979-F1
#
_entry.id   AF-A0A661F979-F1
#
_cell.length_a   1.000
_cell.length_b   1.000
_cell.length_c   1.000
_cell.angle_alpha   90.00
_cell.angle_beta   90.00
_cell.angle_gamma   90.00
#
_symmetry.space_group_name_H-M   'P 1'
#
loop_
_entity.id
_entity.type
_entity.pdbx_description
1 polymer ?
#
loop_
_entity_poly.entity_id
_entity_poly.type
_entity_poly.pdbx_seq_one_letter_code
_entity_poly.pdbx_strand_id
1 'polypeptide(L)'
;MADDTLQENALNSTEYQMIVAPSLKVAAELAARRGDPTLQADLPVMLALIYLVTGLAGFYREEWADLSGGTNEKALKSAPMAACVMVLKQAGLDEVSTNQCQQALQGAYQQTLDAELGWTAEGHIETAWRHMTNDKRDLALASLNSAAEQLVAAIEIWESSRSAKH
;
A
#
# COMPACT_ATOMS: atom_id res chain seq x y z
N MET A 1 3.83 -27.46 17.33
CA MET A 1 2.75 -26.54 17.75
C MET A 1 3.11 -25.12 17.29
N ALA A 2 3.24 -24.88 15.99
CA ALA A 2 3.79 -23.63 15.46
C ALA A 2 3.03 -23.14 14.21
N ASP A 3 1.70 -23.28 14.21
CA ASP A 3 0.87 -22.91 13.05
C ASP A 3 -0.32 -22.00 13.41
N ASP A 4 -0.81 -22.02 14.66
CA ASP A 4 -1.95 -21.17 15.08
C ASP A 4 -1.60 -19.66 15.17
N THR A 5 -0.36 -19.32 15.58
CA THR A 5 0.05 -17.90 15.72
C THR A 5 0.26 -17.17 14.39
N LEU A 6 0.43 -17.91 13.28
CA LEU A 6 0.54 -17.32 11.94
C LEU A 6 -0.82 -16.93 11.38
N GLN A 7 -1.87 -17.72 11.67
CA GLN A 7 -3.26 -17.38 11.31
C GLN A 7 -3.76 -16.15 12.08
N GLU A 8 -3.35 -15.99 13.35
CA GLU A 8 -3.69 -14.82 14.17
C GLU A 8 -3.05 -13.50 13.71
N ASN A 9 -2.31 -13.43 12.60
CA ASN A 9 -1.77 -12.17 12.08
C ASN A 9 -1.98 -11.99 10.57
N ALA A 10 -2.77 -12.86 9.94
CA ALA A 10 -3.06 -12.80 8.51
C ALA A 10 -4.41 -12.16 8.23
N LEU A 11 -4.50 -11.41 7.13
CA LEU A 11 -5.78 -10.96 6.60
C LEU A 11 -6.59 -12.17 6.12
N ASN A 12 -7.90 -12.13 6.30
CA ASN A 12 -8.79 -13.09 5.66
C ASN A 12 -8.86 -12.83 4.13
N SER A 13 -9.43 -13.78 3.39
CA SER A 13 -9.47 -13.68 1.92
C SER A 13 -10.22 -12.44 1.42
N THR A 14 -11.28 -12.01 2.11
CA THR A 14 -12.06 -10.84 1.71
C THR A 14 -11.26 -9.56 1.94
N GLU A 15 -10.65 -9.41 3.12
CA GLU A 15 -9.75 -8.29 3.44
C GLU A 15 -8.62 -8.19 2.42
N TYR A 16 -7.96 -9.32 2.11
CA TYR A 16 -6.89 -9.33 1.11
C TYR A 16 -7.38 -8.90 -0.28
N GLN A 17 -8.53 -9.39 -0.73
CA GLN A 17 -9.10 -9.08 -2.06
C GLN A 17 -9.63 -7.64 -2.17
N MET A 18 -10.05 -7.05 -1.05
CA MET A 18 -10.58 -5.68 -1.01
C MET A 18 -9.46 -4.63 -0.81
N ILE A 19 -8.39 -4.99 -0.11
CA ILE A 19 -7.38 -4.03 0.34
C ILE A 19 -6.07 -4.25 -0.41
N VAL A 20 -5.46 -5.43 -0.28
CA VAL A 20 -4.07 -5.66 -0.70
C VAL A 20 -3.96 -5.97 -2.19
N ALA A 21 -4.76 -6.90 -2.70
CA ALA A 21 -4.73 -7.32 -4.09
C ALA A 21 -4.92 -6.18 -5.11
N PRO A 22 -5.93 -5.29 -4.97
CA PRO A 22 -6.12 -4.20 -5.94
C PRO A 22 -5.00 -3.15 -5.86
N SER A 23 -4.50 -2.83 -4.66
CA SER A 23 -3.37 -1.90 -4.50
C SER A 23 -2.08 -2.43 -5.12
N LEU A 24 -1.78 -3.72 -4.94
CA LEU A 24 -0.61 -4.36 -5.57
C LEU A 24 -0.70 -4.36 -7.09
N LYS A 25 -1.89 -4.67 -7.64
CA LYS A 25 -2.11 -4.64 -9.09
C LYS A 25 -1.79 -3.26 -9.65
N VAL A 26 -2.37 -2.21 -9.06
CA VAL A 26 -2.16 -0.83 -9.49
C VAL A 26 -0.70 -0.40 -9.35
N ALA A 27 -0.07 -0.72 -8.23
CA ALA A 27 1.35 -0.39 -8.00
C ALA A 27 2.26 -1.07 -9.04
N ALA A 28 2.05 -2.36 -9.31
CA ALA A 28 2.83 -3.11 -10.29
C ALA A 28 2.64 -2.54 -11.72
N GLU A 29 1.39 -2.23 -12.11
CA GLU A 29 1.07 -1.63 -13.41
C GLU A 29 1.67 -0.22 -13.55
N LEU A 30 1.67 0.58 -12.49
CA LEU A 30 2.27 1.92 -12.48
C LEU A 30 3.79 1.86 -12.60
N ALA A 31 4.47 1.00 -11.82
CA ALA A 31 5.91 0.80 -11.92
C ALA A 31 6.32 0.34 -13.34
N ALA A 32 5.57 -0.60 -13.94
CA ALA A 32 5.81 -1.04 -15.31
C ALA A 32 5.68 0.09 -16.34
N ARG A 33 4.67 0.96 -16.21
CA ARG A 33 4.48 2.13 -17.11
C ARG A 33 5.60 3.16 -17.02
N ARG A 34 6.38 3.17 -15.92
CA ARG A 34 7.48 4.11 -15.67
C ARG A 34 8.81 3.71 -16.30
N GLY A 35 8.86 2.64 -17.09
CA GLY A 35 9.97 2.40 -18.02
C GLY A 35 11.05 1.42 -17.56
N ASP A 36 10.72 0.51 -16.63
CA ASP A 36 11.50 -0.66 -16.20
C ASP A 36 12.37 -0.58 -14.91
N PRO A 37 11.90 0.07 -13.81
CA PRO A 37 12.18 -0.42 -12.47
C PRO A 37 11.12 -1.46 -12.11
N THR A 38 11.53 -2.71 -11.84
CA THR A 38 10.67 -3.68 -11.12
C THR A 38 10.05 -3.00 -9.92
N LEU A 39 8.79 -3.27 -9.54
CA LEU A 39 8.10 -2.57 -8.44
C LEU A 39 8.98 -2.41 -7.17
N GLN A 40 9.75 -3.44 -6.82
CA GLN A 40 10.68 -3.39 -5.67
C GLN A 40 11.76 -2.29 -5.74
N ALA A 41 12.11 -1.83 -6.94
CA ALA A 41 13.13 -0.83 -7.23
C ALA A 41 12.54 0.59 -7.44
N ASP A 42 11.22 0.70 -7.54
CA ASP A 42 10.53 1.99 -7.66
C ASP A 42 10.06 2.45 -6.26
N LEU A 43 10.94 3.15 -5.55
CA LEU A 43 10.67 3.63 -4.19
C LEU A 43 9.40 4.50 -4.11
N PRO A 44 9.18 5.51 -4.98
CA PRO A 44 7.92 6.26 -5.00
C PRO A 44 6.68 5.38 -5.11
N VAL A 45 6.70 4.37 -5.99
CA VAL A 45 5.56 3.47 -6.16
C VAL A 45 5.40 2.51 -4.97
N MET A 46 6.49 2.04 -4.36
CA MET A 46 6.44 1.26 -3.11
C MET A 46 5.85 2.05 -1.95
N LEU A 47 6.15 3.35 -1.85
CA LEU A 47 5.54 4.25 -0.86
C LEU A 47 4.06 4.49 -1.17
N ALA A 48 3.71 4.69 -2.44
CA ALA A 48 2.31 4.81 -2.85
C ALA A 48 1.51 3.54 -2.49
N LEU A 49 2.08 2.34 -2.67
CA LEU A 49 1.47 1.08 -2.25
C LEU A 49 1.12 1.09 -0.75
N ILE A 50 2.02 1.59 0.11
CA ILE A 50 1.76 1.70 1.56
C ILE A 50 0.56 2.60 1.83
N TYR A 51 0.48 3.78 1.18
CA TYR A 51 -0.65 4.70 1.33
C TYR A 51 -1.97 4.09 0.87
N LEU A 52 -2.00 3.43 -0.29
CA LEU A 52 -3.22 2.79 -0.81
C LEU A 52 -3.73 1.73 0.16
N VAL A 53 -2.86 0.82 0.60
CA VAL A 53 -3.24 -0.26 1.52
C VAL A 53 -3.68 0.32 2.87
N THR A 54 -3.00 1.36 3.37
CA THR A 54 -3.35 2.03 4.63
C THR A 54 -4.73 2.68 4.54
N GLY A 55 -5.00 3.43 3.47
CA GLY A 55 -6.29 4.11 3.31
C GLY A 55 -7.45 3.14 3.14
N LEU A 56 -7.29 2.11 2.30
CA LEU A 56 -8.32 1.06 2.13
C LEU A 56 -8.56 0.26 3.42
N ALA A 57 -7.50 -0.05 4.18
CA ALA A 57 -7.64 -0.68 5.48
C ALA A 57 -8.36 0.22 6.50
N GLY A 58 -8.14 1.53 6.42
CA GLY A 58 -8.87 2.54 7.19
C GLY A 58 -10.37 2.49 6.93
N PHE A 59 -10.77 2.59 5.66
CA PHE A 59 -12.19 2.51 5.27
C PHE A 59 -12.83 1.16 5.61
N TYR A 60 -12.12 0.05 5.39
CA TYR A 60 -12.59 -1.28 5.78
C TYR A 60 -12.88 -1.33 7.28
N ARG A 61 -11.98 -0.79 8.11
CA ARG A 61 -12.17 -0.74 9.56
C ARG A 61 -13.36 0.12 9.94
N GLU A 62 -13.46 1.33 9.40
CA GLU A 62 -14.52 2.28 9.77
C GLU A 62 -15.92 1.79 9.41
N GLU A 63 -16.06 1.10 8.28
CA GLU A 63 -17.37 0.70 7.80
C GLU A 63 -17.76 -0.71 8.24
N TRP A 64 -16.79 -1.64 8.33
CA TRP A 64 -17.09 -3.07 8.48
C TRP A 64 -16.50 -3.72 9.74
N ALA A 65 -15.65 -3.04 10.54
CA ALA A 65 -15.07 -3.66 11.75
C ALA A 65 -16.13 -4.05 12.80
N ASP A 66 -17.20 -3.27 12.93
CA ASP A 66 -18.29 -3.57 13.86
C ASP A 66 -19.22 -4.69 13.37
N LEU A 67 -19.22 -4.98 12.06
CA LEU A 67 -20.11 -5.97 11.43
C LEU A 67 -19.48 -7.36 11.34
N SER A 68 -18.15 -7.46 11.28
CA SER A 68 -17.45 -8.70 10.96
C SER A 68 -17.14 -9.58 12.17
N GLY A 69 -17.16 -9.02 13.40
CA GLY A 69 -16.86 -9.76 14.65
C GLY A 69 -15.51 -10.49 14.68
N GLY A 70 -14.66 -10.28 13.68
CA GLY A 70 -13.48 -11.10 13.38
C GLY A 70 -12.41 -10.38 12.56
N THR A 71 -12.51 -9.05 12.42
CA THR A 71 -11.44 -8.24 11.85
C THR A 71 -10.23 -8.27 12.77
N ASN A 72 -9.11 -8.75 12.25
CA ASN A 72 -7.85 -8.76 12.99
C ASN A 72 -7.14 -7.41 12.82
N GLU A 73 -7.32 -6.51 13.80
CA GLU A 73 -6.72 -5.17 13.75
C GLU A 73 -5.20 -5.19 13.57
N LYS A 74 -4.52 -6.17 14.17
CA LYS A 74 -3.07 -6.30 14.05
C LYS A 74 -2.68 -6.69 12.62
N ALA A 75 -3.43 -7.59 11.99
CA ALA A 75 -3.25 -7.95 10.60
C ALA A 75 -3.45 -6.73 9.68
N LEU A 76 -4.56 -5.99 9.84
CA LEU A 76 -4.83 -4.77 9.07
C LEU A 76 -3.73 -3.72 9.22
N LYS A 77 -3.26 -3.48 10.45
CA LYS A 77 -2.18 -2.51 10.72
C LYS A 77 -0.86 -2.93 10.08
N SER A 78 -0.59 -4.23 9.99
CA SER A 78 0.64 -4.76 9.39
C SER A 78 0.58 -4.92 7.87
N ALA A 79 -0.63 -4.92 7.29
CA ALA A 79 -0.88 -5.21 5.87
C ALA A 79 -0.09 -4.32 4.89
N PRO A 80 0.05 -2.98 5.10
CA PRO A 80 0.78 -2.13 4.16
C PRO A 80 2.25 -2.57 4.00
N MET A 81 2.93 -2.83 5.12
CA MET A 81 4.32 -3.27 5.09
C MET A 81 4.46 -4.73 4.65
N ALA A 82 3.51 -5.59 5.02
CA ALA A 82 3.49 -6.98 4.55
C ALA A 82 3.34 -7.06 3.03
N ALA A 83 2.57 -6.17 2.40
CA ALA A 83 2.46 -6.06 0.95
C ALA A 83 3.81 -5.71 0.31
N CYS A 84 4.54 -4.74 0.86
CA CYS A 84 5.89 -4.41 0.39
C CYS A 84 6.87 -5.58 0.56
N VAL A 85 6.85 -6.26 1.71
CA VAL A 85 7.68 -7.45 1.95
C VAL A 85 7.37 -8.57 0.95
N MET A 86 6.10 -8.75 0.59
CA MET A 86 5.71 -9.72 -0.42
C MET A 86 6.33 -9.38 -1.79
N VAL A 87 6.32 -8.10 -2.18
CA VAL A 87 6.98 -7.64 -3.42
C VAL A 87 8.48 -7.90 -3.39
N LEU A 88 9.16 -7.57 -2.29
CA LEU A 88 10.61 -7.81 -2.11
C LEU A 88 10.96 -9.30 -2.21
N LYS A 89 10.18 -10.16 -1.55
CA LYS A 89 10.36 -11.62 -1.61
C LYS A 89 10.11 -12.17 -3.02
N GLN A 90 9.09 -11.67 -3.72
CA GLN A 90 8.81 -12.06 -5.12
C GLN A 90 9.93 -11.64 -6.08
N ALA A 91 10.64 -10.56 -5.76
CA ALA A 91 11.83 -10.14 -6.50
C ALA A 91 13.09 -10.98 -6.20
N GLY A 92 12.99 -11.97 -5.31
CA GLY A 92 14.08 -12.90 -5.00
C GLY A 92 15.09 -12.39 -3.98
N LEU A 93 14.77 -11.35 -3.21
CA LEU A 93 15.63 -10.88 -2.13
C LEU A 93 15.73 -11.94 -1.02
N ASP A 94 16.93 -12.12 -0.49
CA ASP A 94 17.14 -12.92 0.72
C ASP A 94 16.51 -12.25 1.96
N GLU A 95 16.44 -12.99 3.06
CA GLU A 95 15.81 -12.52 4.30
C GLU A 95 16.49 -11.27 4.89
N VAL A 96 17.82 -11.19 4.82
CA VAL A 96 18.58 -10.06 5.35
C VAL A 96 18.30 -8.81 4.53
N SER A 97 18.39 -8.93 3.20
CA SER A 97 18.09 -7.85 2.25
C SER A 97 16.63 -7.38 2.38
N THR A 98 15.69 -8.32 2.51
CA THR A 98 14.26 -8.02 2.73
C THR A 98 14.05 -7.21 4.01
N ASN A 99 14.68 -7.61 5.12
CA ASN A 99 14.55 -6.91 6.40
C ASN A 99 15.15 -5.51 6.35
N GLN A 100 16.29 -5.33 5.67
CA GLN A 100 16.92 -4.02 5.49
C GLN A 100 16.04 -3.09 4.63
N CYS A 101 15.53 -3.58 3.50
CA CYS A 101 14.61 -2.83 2.64
C CYS A 101 13.33 -2.47 3.38
N GLN A 102 12.77 -3.39 4.19
CA GLN A 102 11.59 -3.12 5.01
C GLN A 102 11.84 -1.97 6.00
N GLN A 103 12.97 -1.97 6.72
CA GLN A 103 13.31 -0.90 7.65
C GLN A 103 13.52 0.43 6.94
N ALA A 104 14.20 0.42 5.79
CA ALA A 104 14.39 1.62 4.97
C ALA A 104 13.05 2.18 4.46
N LEU A 105 12.14 1.32 3.99
CA LEU A 105 10.80 1.69 3.57
C LEU A 105 9.97 2.28 4.71
N GLN A 106 10.04 1.71 5.91
CA GLN A 106 9.39 2.28 7.10
C GLN A 106 9.91 3.70 7.40
N GLY A 107 11.23 3.89 7.37
CA GLY A 107 11.84 5.20 7.59
C GLY A 107 11.50 6.21 6.48
N ALA A 108 11.42 5.77 5.23
CA ALA A 108 11.00 6.61 4.11
C ALA A 108 9.51 6.99 4.22
N TYR A 109 8.65 6.04 4.56
CA TYR A 109 7.22 6.29 4.77
C TYR A 109 6.97 7.25 5.94
N GLN A 110 7.73 7.15 7.03
CA GLN A 110 7.63 8.12 8.12
C GLN A 110 7.96 9.54 7.63
N GLN A 111 8.99 9.70 6.80
CA GLN A 111 9.33 11.02 6.23
C GLN A 111 8.23 11.57 5.32
N THR A 112 7.51 10.72 4.58
CA THR A 112 6.37 11.17 3.76
C THR A 112 5.15 11.53 4.60
N LEU A 113 4.96 10.88 5.75
CA LEU A 113 3.95 11.26 6.73
C LEU A 113 4.26 12.62 7.37
N ASP A 114 5.51 12.84 7.77
CA ASP A 114 5.95 14.12 8.36
C ASP A 114 5.84 15.28 7.35
N ALA A 115 5.95 14.98 6.06
CA ALA A 115 5.72 15.92 4.96
C ALA A 115 4.25 16.04 4.52
N GLU A 116 3.35 15.34 5.21
CA GLU A 116 1.90 15.33 4.96
C GLU A 116 1.52 15.01 3.51
N LEU A 117 2.20 14.08 2.83
CA LEU A 117 1.93 13.84 1.39
C LEU A 117 0.62 13.09 1.09
N GLY A 118 0.01 12.48 2.11
CA GLY A 118 -1.16 11.59 1.98
C GLY A 118 -2.43 12.27 1.46
N TRP A 119 -2.66 13.55 1.78
CA TRP A 119 -3.91 14.27 1.44
C TRP A 119 -4.16 14.33 -0.06
N THR A 120 -3.11 14.26 -0.87
CA THR A 120 -3.20 14.31 -2.34
C THR A 120 -4.01 13.16 -2.91
N ALA A 121 -4.06 12.00 -2.24
CA ALA A 121 -4.73 10.81 -2.75
C ALA A 121 -6.00 10.41 -2.00
N GLU A 122 -6.31 11.01 -0.85
CA GLU A 122 -7.40 10.57 0.03
C GLU A 122 -8.75 10.46 -0.70
N GLY A 123 -9.15 11.50 -1.45
CA GLY A 123 -10.43 11.50 -2.16
C GLY A 123 -10.53 10.41 -3.24
N HIS A 124 -9.42 10.05 -3.88
CA HIS A 124 -9.40 8.97 -4.86
C HIS A 124 -9.42 7.59 -4.20
N ILE A 125 -8.77 7.42 -3.05
CA ILE A 125 -8.83 6.18 -2.26
C ILE A 125 -10.25 5.97 -1.72
N GLU A 126 -10.90 7.01 -1.22
CA GLU A 126 -12.31 6.96 -0.80
C GLU A 126 -13.22 6.57 -1.98
N THR A 127 -13.04 7.23 -3.13
CA THR A 127 -13.82 6.91 -4.34
C THR A 127 -13.60 5.47 -4.78
N ALA A 128 -12.37 4.98 -4.71
CA ALA A 128 -12.06 3.58 -5.00
C ALA A 128 -12.79 2.63 -4.03
N TRP A 129 -12.76 2.91 -2.72
CA TRP A 129 -13.49 2.14 -1.72
C TRP A 129 -14.98 2.08 -2.02
N ARG A 130 -15.61 3.22 -2.33
CA ARG A 130 -17.03 3.29 -2.74
C ARG A 130 -17.30 2.46 -4.00
N HIS A 131 -16.42 2.47 -4.98
CA HIS A 131 -16.58 1.63 -6.17
C HIS A 131 -16.46 0.13 -5.86
N MET A 132 -15.53 -0.27 -4.99
CA MET A 132 -15.36 -1.68 -4.60
C MET A 132 -16.58 -2.23 -3.85
N THR A 133 -17.13 -1.46 -2.91
CA THR A 133 -18.31 -1.87 -2.15
C THR A 133 -19.60 -1.92 -2.98
N ASN A 134 -19.61 -1.26 -4.16
CA ASN A 134 -20.70 -1.30 -5.14
C ASN A 134 -20.42 -2.22 -6.34
N ASP A 135 -19.45 -3.14 -6.23
CA ASP A 135 -19.08 -4.12 -7.26
C ASP A 135 -18.64 -3.50 -8.61
N LYS A 136 -18.12 -2.27 -8.58
CA LYS A 136 -17.62 -1.53 -9.76
C LYS A 136 -16.09 -1.65 -9.85
N ARG A 137 -15.59 -2.88 -10.02
CA ARG A 137 -14.16 -3.20 -9.91
C ARG A 137 -13.25 -2.37 -10.84
N ASP A 138 -13.63 -2.16 -12.09
CA ASP A 138 -12.81 -1.39 -13.04
C ASP A 138 -12.69 0.09 -12.65
N LEU A 139 -13.79 0.69 -12.17
CA LEU A 139 -13.81 2.06 -11.69
C LEU A 139 -13.03 2.23 -10.37
N ALA A 140 -13.04 1.20 -9.52
CA ALA A 140 -12.21 1.15 -8.33
C ALA A 140 -10.72 1.14 -8.69
N LEU A 141 -10.31 0.27 -9.62
CA LEU A 141 -8.92 0.20 -10.08
C LEU A 141 -8.48 1.52 -10.74
N ALA A 142 -9.33 2.13 -11.55
CA ALA A 142 -9.04 3.44 -12.15
C ALA A 142 -8.82 4.52 -11.08
N SER A 143 -9.65 4.52 -10.02
CA SER A 143 -9.55 5.48 -8.92
C SER A 143 -8.29 5.24 -8.08
N LEU A 144 -7.94 3.98 -7.78
CA LEU A 144 -6.68 3.63 -7.12
C LEU A 144 -5.46 4.02 -7.98
N ASN A 145 -5.56 3.88 -9.30
CA ASN A 145 -4.50 4.30 -10.20
C ASN A 145 -4.28 5.82 -10.17
N SER A 146 -5.35 6.61 -10.18
CA SER A 146 -5.25 8.07 -10.00
C SER A 146 -4.67 8.47 -8.64
N ALA A 147 -5.04 7.76 -7.57
CA ALA A 147 -4.43 7.95 -6.25
C ALA A 147 -2.92 7.66 -6.27
N ALA A 148 -2.52 6.53 -6.87
CA ALA A 148 -1.12 6.14 -6.97
C ALA A 148 -0.29 7.15 -7.77
N GLU A 149 -0.80 7.62 -8.91
CA GLU A 149 -0.16 8.63 -9.75
C GLU A 149 0.05 9.95 -9.01
N GLN A 150 -0.94 10.40 -8.23
CA GLN A 150 -0.82 11.63 -7.42
C GLN A 150 0.20 11.49 -6.29
N LEU A 151 0.21 10.35 -5.59
CA LEU A 151 1.18 10.09 -4.53
C LEU A 151 2.60 10.05 -5.09
N VAL A 152 2.83 9.33 -6.19
CA VAL A 152 4.14 9.25 -6.82
C VAL A 152 4.62 10.63 -7.24
N ALA A 153 3.77 11.43 -7.91
CA ALA A 153 4.14 12.79 -8.29
C ALA A 153 4.46 13.67 -7.07
N ALA A 154 3.65 13.58 -6.00
CA ALA A 154 3.88 14.34 -4.77
C ALA A 154 5.21 13.95 -4.09
N ILE A 155 5.52 12.65 -4.03
CA ILE A 155 6.78 12.12 -3.49
C ILE A 155 7.97 12.60 -4.31
N GLU A 156 7.91 12.52 -5.65
CA GLU A 156 8.99 12.97 -6.53
C GLU A 156 9.25 14.48 -6.41
N ILE A 157 8.20 15.29 -6.36
CA ILE A 157 8.31 16.74 -6.15
C ILE A 157 8.94 17.06 -4.80
N TRP A 158 8.51 16.37 -3.75
CA TRP A 158 9.05 16.53 -2.41
C TRP A 158 10.53 16.13 -2.33
N GLU A 159 10.90 14.98 -2.90
CA GLU A 159 12.27 14.48 -2.92
C GLU A 159 13.20 15.42 -3.69
N SER A 160 12.74 15.91 -4.85
CA SER A 160 13.48 16.89 -5.66
C SER A 160 13.70 18.20 -4.89
N SER A 161 12.67 18.67 -4.18
CA SER A 161 12.73 19.91 -3.38
C SER A 161 13.67 19.79 -2.17
N ARG A 162 13.83 18.57 -1.62
CA ARG A 162 14.76 18.31 -0.52
C ARG A 162 16.20 18.22 -1.01
N SER A 163 16.40 17.58 -2.16
CA SER A 163 17.72 17.39 -2.77
C SER A 163 18.32 18.71 -3.28
N ALA A 164 17.48 19.68 -3.67
CA ALA A 164 17.92 21.02 -4.08
C ALA A 164 18.31 21.96 -2.92
N LYS A 165 18.03 21.58 -1.66
CA LYS A 165 18.35 22.36 -0.45
C LYS A 165 19.68 21.94 0.19
N HIS A 166 20.33 20.90 -0.34
CA HIS A 166 21.67 20.44 0.03
C HIS A 166 22.68 20.82 -1.05
#